data_AF-A0A382DJ08-F1
#
_entry.id   AF-A0A382DJ08-F1
#
_cell.length_a   1.000
_cell.length_b   1.000
_cell.length_c   1.000
_cell.angle_alpha   90.00
_cell.angle_beta   90.00
_cell.angle_gamma   90.00
#
_symmetry.space_group_name_H-M   'P 1'
#
loop_
_entity.id
_entity.type
_entity.pdbx_description
1 polymer ?
#
loop_
_entity_poly.entity_id
_entity_poly.type
_entity_poly.pdbx_seq_one_letter_code
_entity_poly.pdbx_strand_id
1 'polypeptide(L)'
;MLSNSTPAKVEGKSPQKTEPPAEGGKTNQIETAGGTSPPEKKGGMMTYFSGMLAALIVFALLVARDMSTLAGERVGGNYLTKSDKSRKADMYEEAESIWANGAYVDAINSFREYLRVFPGEYHVHKRIAEIYEKDLVSFRAAAMEYEEMLEMDIPPARWGWVAIHLCNLYSGKLDETDRALVLLHRVADECGDTPPAAKARERLAKIDAA
;
A
#
# COMPACT_ATOMS: atom_id res chain seq x y z
N MET A 1 -53.18 -42.46 19.47
CA MET A 1 -53.38 -42.88 20.88
C MET A 1 -52.71 -41.85 21.78
N LEU A 2 -53.52 -41.11 22.55
CA LEU A 2 -53.09 -40.23 23.63
C LEU A 2 -53.05 -41.01 24.96
N SER A 3 -52.08 -40.70 25.81
CA SER A 3 -52.12 -40.70 27.30
C SER A 3 -50.73 -40.24 27.76
N ASN A 4 -50.48 -39.04 28.25
CA ASN A 4 -51.04 -38.24 29.35
C ASN A 4 -50.68 -38.75 30.76
N SER A 5 -50.06 -37.84 31.54
CA SER A 5 -50.28 -37.55 32.98
C SER A 5 -49.05 -37.62 33.92
N THR A 6 -48.57 -36.42 34.29
CA THR A 6 -47.90 -35.97 35.55
C THR A 6 -48.89 -36.07 36.75
N PRO A 7 -48.70 -35.53 38.01
CA PRO A 7 -47.55 -34.95 38.78
C PRO A 7 -47.53 -35.28 40.33
N ALA A 8 -46.59 -34.69 41.11
CA ALA A 8 -46.71 -34.12 42.51
C ALA A 8 -45.28 -33.84 43.08
N LYS A 9 -44.79 -32.63 43.46
CA LYS A 9 -45.10 -31.62 44.52
C LYS A 9 -45.24 -32.24 45.93
N VAL A 10 -44.51 -31.86 46.99
CA VAL A 10 -44.67 -30.69 47.92
C VAL A 10 -43.46 -30.73 48.90
N GLU A 11 -42.59 -29.72 49.07
CA GLU A 11 -42.66 -28.46 49.87
C GLU A 11 -42.48 -28.62 51.40
N GLY A 12 -41.58 -27.82 52.00
CA GLY A 12 -41.46 -27.63 53.46
C GLY A 12 -40.07 -27.14 53.92
N LYS A 13 -39.75 -25.83 53.87
CA LYS A 13 -39.88 -24.80 54.94
C LYS A 13 -38.62 -24.66 55.85
N SER A 14 -37.87 -23.56 55.66
CA SER A 14 -36.93 -22.91 56.61
C SER A 14 -37.75 -22.12 57.68
N PRO A 15 -37.24 -21.42 58.75
CA PRO A 15 -35.86 -21.06 59.14
C PRO A 15 -35.58 -21.05 60.69
N GLN A 16 -34.36 -20.73 61.15
CA GLN A 16 -34.06 -19.58 62.04
C GLN A 16 -32.62 -19.50 62.62
N LYS A 17 -32.22 -18.25 62.81
CA LYS A 17 -31.00 -17.64 63.36
C LYS A 17 -31.10 -17.48 64.88
N THR A 18 -30.02 -17.70 65.64
CA THR A 18 -29.73 -16.96 66.89
C THR A 18 -28.23 -17.05 67.24
N GLU A 19 -27.68 -15.94 67.71
CA GLU A 19 -26.30 -15.69 68.17
C GLU A 19 -26.34 -15.47 69.71
N PRO A 20 -25.25 -15.08 70.41
CA PRO A 20 -24.22 -15.86 71.12
C PRO A 20 -24.36 -15.81 72.68
N PRO A 21 -23.32 -16.21 73.46
CA PRO A 21 -22.83 -15.28 74.49
C PRO A 21 -21.29 -15.19 74.64
N ALA A 22 -20.90 -14.06 75.25
CA ALA A 22 -19.58 -13.58 75.72
C ALA A 22 -18.89 -14.54 76.72
N GLU A 23 -17.64 -14.39 77.19
CA GLU A 23 -16.88 -13.20 77.61
C GLU A 23 -15.46 -13.67 78.00
N GLY A 24 -14.42 -12.83 77.93
CA GLY A 24 -13.09 -13.16 78.43
C GLY A 24 -12.02 -12.14 78.03
N GLY A 25 -11.92 -11.05 78.80
CA GLY A 25 -11.19 -9.84 78.45
C GLY A 25 -9.67 -9.83 78.66
N LYS A 26 -9.08 -8.65 78.39
CA LYS A 26 -7.88 -8.08 79.02
C LYS A 26 -7.78 -6.57 78.71
N THR A 27 -8.19 -5.81 79.72
CA THR A 27 -7.68 -4.55 80.30
C THR A 27 -6.80 -3.57 79.50
N ASN A 28 -7.20 -2.30 79.57
CA ASN A 28 -6.57 -1.10 79.01
C ASN A 28 -5.62 -0.39 80.00
N GLN A 29 -4.57 0.20 79.39
CA GLN A 29 -3.90 1.49 79.65
C GLN A 29 -3.08 1.77 80.92
N ILE A 30 -1.88 2.34 80.67
CA ILE A 30 -1.36 3.54 81.35
C ILE A 30 -0.67 4.43 80.27
N GLU A 31 -1.13 5.69 80.15
CA GLU A 31 -0.51 6.76 79.37
C GLU A 31 0.55 7.54 80.17
N THR A 32 1.45 8.21 79.42
CA THR A 32 2.25 9.44 79.67
C THR A 32 3.75 9.21 79.42
N ALA A 33 4.49 10.03 78.66
CA ALA A 33 4.27 11.36 78.10
C ALA A 33 5.21 11.63 76.89
N GLY A 34 4.79 12.56 76.04
CA GLY A 34 5.67 13.63 75.52
C GLY A 34 6.76 13.27 74.52
N GLY A 35 6.46 13.42 73.23
CA GLY A 35 7.45 13.45 72.16
C GLY A 35 6.88 14.07 70.89
N THR A 36 6.83 15.41 70.85
CA THR A 36 6.42 16.21 69.70
C THR A 36 7.33 15.93 68.51
N SER A 37 6.81 15.29 67.47
CA SER A 37 7.46 15.26 66.14
C SER A 37 6.58 16.06 65.17
N PRO A 38 7.07 17.13 64.53
CA PRO A 38 6.31 17.87 63.52
C PRO A 38 6.04 16.97 62.30
N PRO A 39 5.02 17.26 61.48
CA PRO A 39 4.77 16.49 60.27
C PRO A 39 5.98 16.65 59.33
N GLU A 40 6.67 15.56 59.01
CA GLU A 40 7.67 15.57 57.95
C GLU A 40 6.97 15.99 56.64
N LYS A 41 7.19 17.24 56.23
CA LYS A 41 6.90 17.69 54.87
C LYS A 41 7.86 16.96 53.93
N LYS A 42 7.52 15.73 53.52
CA LYS A 42 8.05 15.09 52.30
C LYS A 42 7.44 15.73 51.05
N GLY A 43 7.59 17.06 50.95
CA GLY A 43 7.00 17.88 49.89
C GLY A 43 7.94 18.22 48.74
N GLY A 44 9.24 17.89 48.85
CA GLY A 44 10.23 18.19 47.80
C GLY A 44 10.36 17.07 46.77
N MET A 45 10.63 15.84 47.20
CA MET A 45 11.02 14.77 46.27
C MET A 45 9.89 14.32 45.34
N MET A 46 8.64 14.31 45.82
CA MET A 46 7.46 14.00 44.99
C MET A 46 7.09 15.13 44.02
N THR A 47 7.39 16.39 44.35
CA THR A 47 7.11 17.54 43.46
C THR A 47 8.17 17.67 42.37
N TYR A 48 9.44 17.34 42.66
CA TYR A 48 10.46 17.20 41.61
C TYR A 48 10.13 16.05 40.67
N PHE A 49 9.63 14.92 41.19
CA PHE A 49 9.25 13.78 40.36
C PHE A 49 8.04 14.10 39.47
N SER A 50 7.02 14.77 40.01
CA SER A 50 5.85 15.19 39.23
C SER A 50 6.21 16.27 38.21
N GLY A 51 7.07 17.22 38.58
CA GLY A 51 7.60 18.24 37.66
C GLY A 51 8.41 17.63 36.52
N MET A 52 9.27 16.66 36.81
CA MET A 52 10.06 15.94 35.80
C MET A 52 9.16 15.13 34.86
N LEU A 53 8.16 14.42 35.38
CA LEU A 53 7.23 13.65 34.56
C LEU A 53 6.39 14.56 33.64
N ALA A 54 5.89 15.68 34.17
CA ALA A 54 5.18 16.67 33.37
C ALA A 54 6.07 17.27 32.28
N ALA A 55 7.34 17.59 32.60
CA ALA A 55 8.31 18.08 31.63
C ALA A 55 8.60 17.05 30.53
N LEU A 56 8.74 15.76 30.87
CA LEU A 56 8.93 14.69 29.90
C LEU A 56 7.73 14.51 28.96
N ILE A 57 6.50 14.61 29.48
CA ILE A 57 5.28 14.51 28.66
C ILE A 57 5.18 15.71 27.70
N VAL A 58 5.41 16.94 28.19
CA VAL A 58 5.39 18.13 27.33
C VAL A 58 6.50 18.06 26.28
N PHE A 59 7.70 17.61 26.66
CA PHE A 59 8.80 17.40 25.73
C PHE A 59 8.44 16.35 24.67
N ALA A 60 7.84 15.22 25.05
CA ALA A 60 7.38 14.20 24.10
C ALA A 60 6.32 14.75 23.12
N LEU A 61 5.40 15.60 23.59
CA LEU A 61 4.40 16.25 22.74
C LEU A 61 5.01 17.30 21.79
N LEU A 62 6.01 18.06 22.25
CA LEU A 62 6.75 19.00 21.40
C LEU A 62 7.56 18.27 20.32
N VAL A 63 8.26 17.21 20.71
CA VAL A 63 8.98 16.32 19.80
C VAL A 63 8.00 15.68 18.80
N ALA A 64 6.84 15.18 19.24
CA ALA A 64 5.82 14.64 18.34
C ALA A 64 5.24 15.68 17.37
N ARG A 65 5.12 16.95 17.80
CA ARG A 65 4.66 18.06 16.96
C ARG A 65 5.69 18.41 15.89
N ASP A 66 6.97 18.52 16.25
CA ASP A 66 8.06 18.90 15.34
C ASP A 66 8.57 17.76 14.45
N MET A 67 8.43 16.48 14.86
CA MET A 67 8.84 15.32 14.06
C MET A 67 7.74 14.76 13.15
N SER A 68 6.64 15.48 12.94
CA SER A 68 5.58 15.08 12.01
C SER A 68 6.04 14.95 10.55
N THR A 69 7.21 15.48 10.18
CA THR A 69 7.76 15.41 8.82
C THR A 69 8.90 14.40 8.63
N LEU A 70 9.44 13.81 9.71
CA LEU A 70 10.65 12.95 9.64
C LEU A 70 10.46 11.53 10.19
N ALA A 71 9.34 11.24 10.86
CA ALA A 71 9.06 9.90 11.42
C ALA A 71 7.89 9.16 10.73
N GLY A 72 7.43 9.65 9.57
CA GLY A 72 6.33 9.04 8.81
C GLY A 72 6.69 7.78 8.03
N GLU A 73 7.98 7.48 7.80
CA GLU A 73 8.36 6.45 6.83
C GLU A 73 8.82 5.10 7.40
N ARG A 74 9.02 4.93 8.73
CA ARG A 74 9.67 3.70 9.23
C ARG A 74 9.12 3.02 10.46
N VAL A 75 7.87 3.29 10.85
CA VAL A 75 7.17 2.41 11.82
C VAL A 75 5.69 2.25 11.44
N GLY A 76 5.44 1.87 10.18
CA GLY A 76 4.14 1.40 9.71
C GLY A 76 4.08 -0.13 9.77
N GLY A 77 3.33 -0.65 10.74
CA GLY A 77 2.81 -2.01 10.88
C GLY A 77 3.37 -3.14 10.01
N ASN A 78 4.02 -4.10 10.66
CA ASN A 78 4.27 -5.44 10.13
C ASN A 78 3.00 -6.33 10.14
N TYR A 79 1.83 -5.76 9.81
CA TYR A 79 0.57 -6.49 9.69
C TYR A 79 0.37 -6.89 8.23
N LEU A 80 0.81 -8.12 7.91
CA LEU A 80 0.84 -8.72 6.57
C LEU A 80 1.78 -8.00 5.60
N THR A 81 3.06 -8.39 5.60
CA THR A 81 3.96 -8.11 4.48
C THR A 81 3.35 -8.77 3.24
N LYS A 82 2.60 -8.01 2.43
CA LYS A 82 2.01 -8.50 1.19
C LYS A 82 3.13 -9.04 0.30
N SER A 83 2.88 -10.17 -0.37
CA SER A 83 3.82 -10.67 -1.37
C SER A 83 3.98 -9.65 -2.50
N ASP A 84 5.13 -9.65 -3.18
CA ASP A 84 5.33 -8.77 -4.34
C ASP A 84 4.26 -8.98 -5.41
N LYS A 85 3.75 -10.19 -5.57
CA LYS A 85 2.63 -10.48 -6.47
C LYS A 85 1.36 -9.73 -6.07
N SER A 86 1.01 -9.74 -4.77
CA SER A 86 -0.15 -9.00 -4.26
C SER A 86 0.06 -7.50 -4.43
N ARG A 87 1.25 -7.00 -4.09
CA ARG A 87 1.57 -5.57 -4.19
C ARG A 87 1.54 -5.07 -5.63
N LYS A 88 2.05 -5.84 -6.59
CA LYS A 88 1.90 -5.56 -8.03
C LYS A 88 0.43 -5.48 -8.43
N ALA A 89 -0.40 -6.44 -8.03
CA ALA A 89 -1.81 -6.43 -8.35
C ALA A 89 -2.51 -5.18 -7.79
N ASP A 90 -2.29 -4.87 -6.50
CA ASP A 90 -2.89 -3.70 -5.86
C ASP A 90 -2.52 -2.39 -6.57
N MET A 91 -1.22 -2.17 -6.84
CA MET A 91 -0.75 -0.94 -7.49
C MET A 91 -1.26 -0.83 -8.94
N TYR A 92 -1.34 -1.95 -9.65
CA TYR A 92 -1.88 -1.96 -11.01
C TYR A 92 -3.39 -1.66 -11.02
N GLU A 93 -4.15 -2.30 -10.14
CA GLU A 93 -5.60 -2.07 -10.00
C GLU A 93 -5.92 -0.63 -9.59
N GLU A 94 -5.12 -0.05 -8.70
CA GLU A 94 -5.26 1.36 -8.32
C GLU A 94 -5.03 2.29 -9.52
N ALA A 95 -3.95 2.08 -10.29
CA ALA A 95 -3.68 2.87 -11.49
C ALA A 95 -4.79 2.72 -12.56
N GLU A 96 -5.31 1.51 -12.76
CA GLU A 96 -6.45 1.25 -13.66
C GLU A 96 -7.74 1.91 -13.16
N SER A 97 -7.97 1.95 -11.84
CA SER A 97 -9.12 2.63 -11.26
C SER A 97 -9.06 4.14 -11.51
N ILE A 98 -7.89 4.75 -11.34
CA ILE A 98 -7.67 6.18 -11.67
C ILE A 98 -7.91 6.43 -13.16
N TRP A 99 -7.42 5.54 -14.03
CA TRP A 99 -7.67 5.62 -15.47
C TRP A 99 -9.16 5.52 -15.81
N ALA A 100 -9.89 4.58 -15.20
CA ALA A 100 -11.32 4.38 -15.42
C ALA A 100 -12.17 5.59 -15.02
N ASN A 101 -11.66 6.42 -14.10
CA ASN A 101 -12.28 7.70 -13.71
C ASN A 101 -11.97 8.85 -14.69
N GLY A 102 -11.23 8.59 -15.77
CA GLY A 102 -10.84 9.59 -16.76
C GLY A 102 -9.62 10.45 -16.34
N ALA A 103 -9.01 10.17 -15.19
CA ALA A 103 -7.85 10.90 -14.68
C ALA A 103 -6.55 10.36 -15.29
N TYR A 104 -6.40 10.49 -16.62
CA TYR A 104 -5.35 9.81 -17.38
C TYR A 104 -3.93 10.18 -16.98
N VAL A 105 -3.66 11.45 -16.67
CA VAL A 105 -2.33 11.90 -16.24
C VAL A 105 -1.99 11.32 -14.85
N ASP A 106 -2.95 11.27 -13.95
CA ASP A 106 -2.76 10.68 -12.62
C ASP A 106 -2.59 9.16 -12.71
N ALA A 107 -3.31 8.51 -13.62
CA ALA A 107 -3.13 7.09 -13.90
C ALA A 107 -1.71 6.80 -14.43
N ILE A 108 -1.22 7.62 -15.36
CA ILE A 108 0.17 7.52 -15.83
C ILE A 108 1.15 7.70 -14.67
N ASN A 109 0.96 8.70 -13.81
CA ASN A 109 1.81 8.92 -12.65
C ASN A 109 1.80 7.70 -11.70
N SER A 110 0.63 7.09 -11.49
CA SER A 110 0.48 5.86 -10.70
C SER A 110 1.21 4.67 -11.35
N PHE A 111 1.09 4.48 -12.67
CA PHE A 111 1.86 3.48 -13.40
C PHE A 111 3.38 3.75 -13.39
N ARG A 112 3.82 5.00 -13.36
CA ARG A 112 5.24 5.34 -13.17
C ARG A 112 5.73 4.99 -11.78
N GLU A 113 4.92 5.22 -10.75
CA GLU A 113 5.24 4.80 -9.39
C GLU A 113 5.34 3.27 -9.31
N TYR A 114 4.41 2.55 -9.96
CA TYR A 114 4.53 1.10 -10.14
C TYR A 114 5.89 0.72 -10.73
N LEU A 115 6.33 1.36 -11.83
CA LEU A 115 7.59 1.04 -12.49
C LEU A 115 8.84 1.40 -11.67
N ARG A 116 8.76 2.39 -10.76
CA ARG A 116 9.84 2.68 -9.80
C ARG A 116 10.04 1.53 -8.81
N VAL A 117 8.94 0.89 -8.39
CA VAL A 117 8.98 -0.25 -7.46
C VAL A 117 9.31 -1.56 -8.17
N PHE A 118 8.77 -1.74 -9.37
CA PHE A 118 8.90 -2.95 -10.18
C PHE A 118 9.40 -2.60 -11.60
N PRO A 119 10.71 -2.35 -11.76
CA PRO A 119 11.27 -1.96 -13.05
C PRO A 119 11.18 -3.11 -14.07
N GLY A 120 11.09 -2.75 -15.35
CA GLY A 120 11.10 -3.72 -16.46
C GLY A 120 9.76 -4.42 -16.73
N GLU A 121 8.66 -3.92 -16.18
CA GLU A 121 7.33 -4.51 -16.37
C GLU A 121 6.71 -4.06 -17.70
N TYR A 122 6.99 -4.86 -18.75
CA TYR A 122 6.57 -4.60 -20.14
C TYR A 122 5.10 -4.17 -20.29
N HIS A 123 4.20 -4.84 -19.56
CA HIS A 123 2.77 -4.59 -19.65
C HIS A 123 2.38 -3.21 -19.15
N VAL A 124 3.13 -2.65 -18.19
CA VAL A 124 2.89 -1.31 -17.64
C VAL A 124 3.40 -0.24 -18.59
N HIS A 125 4.59 -0.39 -19.17
CA HIS A 125 5.05 0.50 -20.24
C HIS A 125 4.05 0.55 -21.40
N LYS A 126 3.57 -0.62 -21.84
CA LYS A 126 2.55 -0.71 -22.87
C LYS A 126 1.28 0.04 -22.48
N ARG A 127 0.83 -0.09 -21.22
CA ARG A 127 -0.38 0.60 -20.73
C ARG A 127 -0.22 2.12 -20.75
N ILE A 128 0.93 2.65 -20.30
CA ILE A 128 1.24 4.08 -20.36
C ILE A 128 1.24 4.58 -21.82
N ALA A 129 1.88 3.83 -22.73
CA ALA A 129 1.90 4.16 -24.15
C ALA A 129 0.48 4.22 -24.75
N GLU A 130 -0.37 3.26 -24.42
CA GLU A 130 -1.76 3.22 -24.87
C GLU A 130 -2.59 4.40 -24.35
N ILE A 131 -2.37 4.83 -23.09
CA ILE A 131 -3.06 6.01 -22.53
C ILE A 131 -2.63 7.28 -23.28
N TYR A 132 -1.32 7.45 -23.51
CA TYR A 132 -0.84 8.58 -24.30
C TYR A 132 -1.44 8.58 -25.71
N GLU A 133 -1.52 7.41 -26.36
CA GLU A 133 -1.97 7.30 -27.75
C GLU A 133 -3.48 7.49 -27.90
N LYS A 134 -4.28 6.80 -27.08
CA LYS A 134 -5.73 6.68 -27.26
C LYS A 134 -6.51 7.71 -26.49
N ASP A 135 -6.11 7.97 -25.24
CA ASP A 135 -6.89 8.80 -24.32
C ASP A 135 -6.43 10.28 -24.38
N LEU A 136 -5.11 10.50 -24.45
CA LEU A 136 -4.52 11.84 -24.49
C LEU A 136 -4.17 12.33 -25.90
N VAL A 137 -4.16 11.45 -26.90
CA VAL A 137 -3.79 11.77 -28.29
C VAL A 137 -2.40 12.44 -28.38
N SER A 138 -1.52 12.11 -27.43
CA SER A 138 -0.15 12.59 -27.34
C SER A 138 0.79 11.59 -28.02
N PHE A 139 0.75 11.60 -29.36
CA PHE A 139 1.48 10.63 -30.18
C PHE A 139 2.99 10.65 -29.96
N ARG A 140 3.60 11.82 -29.71
CA ARG A 140 5.03 11.90 -29.43
C ARG A 140 5.38 11.22 -28.11
N ALA A 141 4.57 11.43 -27.06
CA ALA A 141 4.76 10.78 -25.77
C ALA A 141 4.54 9.27 -25.85
N ALA A 142 3.51 8.81 -26.58
CA ALA A 142 3.31 7.39 -26.85
C ALA A 142 4.50 6.78 -27.58
N ALA A 143 5.05 7.48 -28.58
CA ALA A 143 6.23 7.03 -29.30
C ALA A 143 7.44 6.89 -28.38
N MET A 144 7.65 7.82 -27.46
CA MET A 144 8.73 7.74 -26.47
C MET A 144 8.58 6.51 -25.56
N GLU A 145 7.35 6.19 -25.12
CA GLU A 145 7.15 4.95 -24.34
C GLU A 145 7.43 3.69 -25.15
N TYR A 146 7.02 3.64 -26.41
CA TYR A 146 7.36 2.51 -27.27
C TYR A 146 8.86 2.43 -27.56
N GLU A 147 9.56 3.56 -27.70
CA GLU A 147 11.03 3.62 -27.82
C GLU A 147 11.68 2.98 -26.58
N GLU A 148 11.27 3.35 -25.36
CA GLU A 148 11.76 2.73 -24.12
C GLU A 148 11.50 1.20 -24.08
N MET A 149 10.35 0.75 -24.59
CA MET A 149 10.04 -0.67 -24.67
C MET A 149 10.95 -1.44 -25.63
N LEU A 150 11.55 -0.79 -26.63
CA LEU A 150 12.50 -1.42 -27.54
C LEU A 150 13.89 -1.63 -26.93
N GLU A 151 14.20 -0.92 -25.84
CA GLU A 151 15.45 -1.08 -25.06
C GLU A 151 15.34 -2.19 -24.00
N MET A 152 14.15 -2.75 -23.80
CA MET A 152 13.92 -3.83 -22.84
C MET A 152 14.42 -5.18 -23.37
N ASP A 153 14.88 -6.06 -22.46
CA ASP A 153 15.13 -7.47 -22.78
C ASP A 153 13.79 -8.23 -22.90
N ILE A 154 13.27 -8.27 -24.12
CA ILE A 154 12.00 -8.94 -24.46
C ILE A 154 12.18 -9.88 -25.66
N PRO A 155 11.35 -10.95 -25.77
CA PRO A 155 11.44 -11.87 -26.89
C PRO A 155 11.32 -11.16 -28.25
N PRO A 156 12.05 -11.59 -29.30
CA PRO A 156 12.07 -10.92 -30.61
C PRO A 156 10.68 -10.70 -31.21
N ALA A 157 9.76 -11.66 -31.06
CA ALA A 157 8.39 -11.49 -31.53
C ALA A 157 7.64 -10.34 -30.82
N ARG A 158 7.89 -10.14 -29.52
CA ARG A 158 7.27 -9.06 -28.74
C ARG A 158 7.90 -7.72 -29.14
N TRP A 159 9.22 -7.67 -29.25
CA TRP A 159 9.96 -6.51 -29.74
C TRP A 159 9.46 -6.08 -31.13
N GLY A 160 9.34 -7.03 -32.07
CA GLY A 160 8.87 -6.77 -33.41
C GLY A 160 7.45 -6.20 -33.45
N TRP A 161 6.53 -6.64 -32.57
CA TRP A 161 5.18 -6.05 -32.51
C TRP A 161 5.18 -4.62 -31.98
N VAL A 162 6.01 -4.32 -30.97
CA VAL A 162 6.18 -2.95 -30.47
C VAL A 162 6.75 -2.06 -31.57
N ALA A 163 7.80 -2.52 -32.25
CA ALA A 163 8.45 -1.79 -33.33
C ALA A 163 7.50 -1.56 -34.52
N ILE A 164 6.68 -2.55 -34.90
CA ILE A 164 5.64 -2.38 -35.94
C ILE A 164 4.60 -1.33 -35.53
N HIS A 165 4.21 -1.30 -34.26
CA HIS A 165 3.27 -0.30 -33.76
C HIS A 165 3.89 1.11 -33.81
N LEU A 166 5.14 1.24 -33.35
CA LEU A 166 5.91 2.47 -33.43
C LEU A 166 6.14 2.94 -34.87
N CYS A 167 6.40 2.02 -35.82
CA CYS A 167 6.47 2.35 -37.25
C CYS A 167 5.19 3.03 -37.74
N ASN A 168 4.01 2.50 -37.37
CA ASN A 168 2.73 3.09 -37.78
C ASN A 168 2.54 4.49 -37.18
N LEU A 169 3.05 4.71 -35.97
CA LEU A 169 2.96 5.99 -35.29
C LEU A 169 3.86 7.04 -35.97
N TYR A 170 5.11 6.66 -36.27
CA TYR A 170 6.05 7.48 -37.02
C TYR A 170 5.52 7.85 -38.40
N SER A 171 5.15 6.87 -39.23
CA SER A 171 4.70 7.12 -40.60
C SER A 171 3.32 7.76 -40.68
N GLY A 172 2.51 7.68 -39.62
CA GLY A 172 1.10 8.07 -39.63
C GLY A 172 0.83 9.39 -38.94
N LYS A 173 1.15 9.50 -37.65
CA LYS A 173 0.77 10.65 -36.81
C LYS A 173 1.90 11.64 -36.59
N LEU A 174 3.14 11.22 -36.79
CA LEU A 174 4.33 12.05 -36.57
C LEU A 174 4.98 12.52 -37.87
N ASP A 175 4.58 12.00 -39.03
CA ASP A 175 5.16 12.30 -40.35
C ASP A 175 6.68 12.02 -40.41
N GLU A 176 7.15 11.06 -39.61
CA GLU A 176 8.54 10.62 -39.51
C GLU A 176 8.75 9.35 -40.36
N THR A 177 8.40 9.42 -41.65
CA THR A 177 8.41 8.27 -42.57
C THR A 177 9.79 7.62 -42.71
N ASP A 178 10.86 8.41 -42.74
CA ASP A 178 12.23 7.89 -42.80
C ASP A 178 12.58 7.04 -41.55
N ARG A 179 12.22 7.53 -40.36
CA ARG A 179 12.42 6.76 -39.12
C ARG A 179 11.57 5.50 -39.10
N ALA A 180 10.34 5.58 -39.60
CA ALA A 180 9.48 4.42 -39.75
C ALA A 180 10.11 3.36 -40.67
N LEU A 181 10.68 3.78 -41.81
CA LEU A 181 11.32 2.87 -42.77
C LEU A 181 12.56 2.19 -42.18
N VAL A 182 13.43 2.97 -41.51
CA VAL A 182 14.60 2.43 -40.81
C VAL A 182 14.19 1.39 -39.76
N LEU A 183 13.18 1.71 -38.94
CA LEU A 183 12.70 0.78 -37.92
C LEU A 183 12.05 -0.47 -38.55
N LEU A 184 11.35 -0.32 -39.67
CA LEU A 184 10.73 -1.44 -40.38
C LEU A 184 11.78 -2.41 -40.93
N HIS A 185 12.89 -1.91 -41.47
CA HIS A 185 14.04 -2.74 -41.86
C HIS A 185 14.61 -3.49 -40.65
N ARG A 186 14.82 -2.82 -39.52
CA ARG A 186 15.26 -3.48 -38.28
C ARG A 186 14.34 -4.63 -37.86
N VAL A 187 13.02 -4.47 -37.98
CA VAL A 187 12.07 -5.58 -37.70
C VAL A 187 12.26 -6.74 -38.66
N ALA A 188 12.50 -6.49 -39.95
CA ALA A 188 12.71 -7.55 -40.92
C ALA A 188 14.01 -8.35 -40.66
N ASP A 189 15.05 -7.66 -40.20
CA ASP A 189 16.41 -8.19 -40.02
C ASP A 189 16.62 -8.83 -38.63
N GLU A 190 16.19 -8.16 -37.56
CA GLU A 190 16.50 -8.54 -36.17
C GLU A 190 15.53 -9.60 -35.63
N CYS A 191 14.32 -9.70 -36.18
CA CYS A 191 13.25 -10.56 -35.64
C CYS A 191 13.11 -11.92 -36.33
N GLY A 192 14.05 -12.30 -37.22
CA GLY A 192 14.13 -13.63 -37.85
C GLY A 192 12.82 -14.12 -38.50
N ASP A 193 12.37 -15.33 -38.12
CA ASP A 193 11.16 -15.99 -38.63
C ASP A 193 9.90 -15.73 -37.78
N THR A 194 9.85 -14.60 -37.10
CA THR A 194 8.67 -14.24 -36.31
C THR A 194 7.58 -13.59 -37.17
N PRO A 195 6.30 -13.65 -36.76
CA PRO A 195 5.20 -12.96 -37.45
C PRO A 195 5.42 -11.45 -37.73
N PRO A 196 5.95 -10.62 -36.80
CA PRO A 196 6.22 -9.22 -37.12
C PRO A 196 7.32 -9.05 -38.18
N ALA A 197 8.33 -9.92 -38.23
CA ALA A 197 9.36 -9.89 -39.27
C ALA A 197 8.79 -10.19 -40.65
N ALA A 198 7.91 -11.19 -40.76
CA ALA A 198 7.20 -11.49 -42.00
C ALA A 198 6.33 -10.30 -42.46
N LYS A 199 5.61 -9.66 -41.53
CA LYS A 199 4.82 -8.46 -41.82
C LYS A 199 5.69 -7.28 -42.26
N ALA A 200 6.88 -7.11 -41.68
CA ALA A 200 7.82 -6.08 -42.07
C ALA A 200 8.31 -6.29 -43.51
N ARG A 201 8.75 -7.52 -43.83
CA ARG A 201 9.19 -7.88 -45.21
C ARG A 201 8.08 -7.69 -46.24
N GLU A 202 6.84 -8.06 -45.92
CA GLU A 202 5.70 -7.83 -46.80
C GLU A 202 5.46 -6.34 -47.07
N ARG A 203 5.58 -5.50 -46.04
CA ARG A 203 5.43 -4.05 -46.18
C ARG A 203 6.56 -3.43 -47.01
N LEU A 204 7.80 -3.84 -46.78
CA LEU A 204 8.96 -3.40 -47.55
C LEU A 204 8.82 -3.75 -49.03
N ALA A 205 8.44 -4.99 -49.34
CA ALA A 205 8.22 -5.42 -50.73
C ALA A 205 7.14 -4.59 -51.46
N LYS A 206 6.12 -4.10 -50.73
CA LYS A 206 5.10 -3.20 -51.30
C LYS A 206 5.64 -1.79 -51.56
N ILE A 207 6.55 -1.31 -50.72
CA ILE A 207 7.19 0.00 -50.88
C ILE A 207 8.14 -0.04 -52.09
N ASP A 208 8.93 -1.11 -52.23
CA ASP A 208 9.87 -1.27 -53.35
C ASP A 208 9.17 -1.41 -54.72
N ALA A 209 7.90 -1.84 -54.71
CA ALA A 209 7.09 -2.02 -55.91
C ALA A 209 6.25 -0.79 -56.30
N ALA A 210 6.25 0.27 -55.49
CA ALA A 210 5.47 1.50 -55.69
C ALA A 210 6.26 2.56 -56.46
#